data_AF-A0A935E1H7-F1
#
_entry.id   AF-A0A935E1H7-F1
#
_cell.length_a   1.000
_cell.length_b   1.000
_cell.length_c   1.000
_cell.angle_alpha   90.00
_cell.angle_beta   90.00
_cell.angle_gamma   90.00
#
_symmetry.space_group_name_H-M   'P 1'
#
loop_
_entity.id
_entity.type
_entity.pdbx_description
1 polymer ?
#
loop_
_entity_poly.entity_id
_entity_poly.type
_entity_poly.pdbx_seq_one_letter_code
_entity_poly.pdbx_strand_id
1 'polypeptide(L)'
;MPMPLFLKNLLLALLLLAGVLLGLLVAGSALALWAFGEAMCGNEVMAEYPSPGNQHRVVVFQRDCGATTGFSTQASLLDADEALGNEGGNLFVSDTNHGAAPAVSVVWMGERALVLRHHAAARVFKSVPKRDGVRISYEADAGFSGPGEAPERRP
;
A
#
# COMPACT_ATOMS: atom_id res chain seq x y z
N MET A 1 34.74 29.35 42.51
CA MET A 1 34.65 30.70 41.92
C MET A 1 33.40 30.73 41.02
N PRO A 2 32.47 31.66 41.21
CA PRO A 2 31.27 31.74 40.37
C PRO A 2 31.66 32.05 38.92
N MET A 3 31.15 31.27 37.98
CA MET A 3 31.37 31.48 36.55
C MET A 3 30.76 32.84 36.14
N PRO A 4 31.45 33.67 35.33
CA PRO A 4 30.92 34.97 34.93
C PRO A 4 29.63 34.81 34.13
N LEU A 5 28.65 35.68 34.38
CA LEU A 5 27.29 35.61 33.82
C LEU A 5 27.28 35.49 32.29
N PHE A 6 28.22 36.18 31.62
CA PHE A 6 28.41 36.10 30.16
C PHE A 6 28.80 34.70 29.68
N LEU A 7 29.63 33.98 30.42
CA LEU A 7 30.05 32.62 30.07
C LEU A 7 28.90 31.62 30.27
N LYS A 8 28.04 31.81 31.29
CA LYS A 8 26.81 31.02 31.48
C LYS A 8 25.83 31.21 30.32
N ASN A 9 25.58 32.46 29.92
CA ASN A 9 24.66 32.78 28.83
C ASN A 9 25.19 32.27 27.49
N LEU A 10 26.50 32.34 27.26
CA LEU A 10 27.15 31.76 26.09
C LEU A 10 27.01 30.23 26.07
N LEU A 11 27.25 29.56 27.21
CA LEU A 11 27.12 28.10 27.32
C LEU A 11 25.66 27.66 27.09
N LEU A 12 24.70 28.38 27.66
CA LEU A 12 23.26 28.16 27.42
C LEU A 12 22.90 28.33 25.93
N ALA A 13 23.39 29.39 25.29
CA ALA A 13 23.15 29.62 23.86
C ALA A 13 23.74 28.51 22.98
N LEU A 14 24.95 28.03 23.28
CA LEU A 14 25.59 26.92 22.57
C LEU A 14 24.83 25.60 22.77
N LEU A 15 24.35 25.32 23.98
CA LEU A 15 23.53 24.14 24.26
C LEU A 15 22.17 24.19 23.54
N LEU A 16 21.53 25.35 23.49
CA LEU A 16 20.29 25.55 22.73
C LEU A 16 20.53 25.38 21.23
N LEU A 17 21.61 25.95 20.69
CA LEU A 17 21.98 25.80 19.28
C LEU A 17 22.27 24.33 18.94
N ALA A 18 23.04 23.63 19.78
CA ALA A 18 23.33 22.21 19.61
C ALA A 18 22.05 21.35 19.69
N GLY A 19 21.14 21.67 20.62
CA GLY A 19 19.84 20.99 20.73
C GLY A 19 18.96 21.21 19.50
N VAL A 20 18.92 22.43 18.95
CA VAL A 20 18.20 22.74 17.71
C VAL A 20 18.81 22.00 16.52
N LEU A 21 20.13 22.01 16.37
CA LEU A 21 20.83 21.28 15.30
C LEU A 21 20.59 19.77 15.39
N LEU A 22 20.64 19.19 16.59
CA LEU A 22 20.33 17.77 16.79
C LEU A 22 18.87 17.46 16.48
N GLY A 23 17.94 18.32 16.91
CA GLY A 23 16.51 18.18 16.59
C GLY A 23 16.25 18.22 15.09
N LEU A 24 16.90 19.15 14.37
CA LEU A 24 16.82 19.24 12.91
C LEU A 24 17.42 18.00 12.22
N LEU A 25 18.54 17.48 12.71
CA LEU A 25 19.16 16.26 12.17
C LEU A 25 18.25 15.04 12.33
N VAL A 26 17.65 14.85 13.51
CA VAL A 26 16.72 13.74 13.77
C VAL A 26 15.46 13.87 12.92
N ALA A 27 14.86 15.06 12.87
CA ALA A 27 13.67 15.30 12.05
C ALA A 27 13.97 15.10 10.56
N GLY A 28 15.10 15.62 10.07
CA GLY A 28 15.55 15.45 8.69
C GLY A 28 15.82 13.98 8.34
N SER A 29 16.45 13.23 9.25
CA SER A 29 16.71 11.80 9.06
C SER A 29 15.42 10.99 9.04
N ALA A 30 14.48 11.26 9.93
CA ALA A 30 13.18 10.60 9.95
C ALA A 30 12.37 10.87 8.67
N LEU A 31 12.36 12.13 8.21
CA LEU A 31 11.73 12.52 6.94
C LEU A 31 12.38 11.82 5.74
N ALA A 32 13.71 11.75 5.72
CA ALA A 32 14.44 11.04 4.67
C ALA A 32 14.08 9.55 4.65
N LEU A 33 14.12 8.87 5.81
CA LEU A 33 13.77 7.45 5.90
C LEU A 33 12.34 7.17 5.43
N TRP A 34 11.39 8.04 5.79
CA TRP A 34 10.01 7.90 5.33
C TRP A 34 9.87 8.09 3.81
N ALA A 35 10.49 9.13 3.25
CA ALA A 35 10.44 9.42 1.82
C ALA A 35 11.15 8.35 0.97
N PHE A 36 12.32 7.87 1.40
CA PHE A 36 13.05 6.81 0.71
C PHE A 36 12.33 5.46 0.83
N GLY A 37 11.62 5.19 1.93
CA GLY A 37 10.84 3.96 2.09
C GLY A 37 9.74 3.82 1.02
N GLU A 38 8.93 4.86 0.81
CA GLU A 38 7.88 4.86 -0.22
C GLU A 38 8.45 4.86 -1.64
N ALA A 39 9.58 5.53 -1.87
CA ALA A 39 10.23 5.57 -3.18
C ALA A 39 10.81 4.22 -3.63
N MET A 40 11.12 3.33 -2.68
CA MET A 40 11.59 1.97 -2.97
C MET A 40 10.45 0.99 -3.25
N CYS A 41 9.20 1.42 -3.07
CA CYS A 41 8.05 0.61 -3.43
C CYS A 41 7.74 0.70 -4.92
N GLY A 42 7.20 -0.39 -5.47
CA GLY A 42 6.65 -0.46 -6.81
C GLY A 42 5.32 -1.20 -6.80
N ASN A 43 4.40 -0.72 -7.64
CA ASN A 43 3.12 -1.37 -7.91
C ASN A 43 3.14 -1.95 -9.33
N GLU A 44 2.94 -3.26 -9.46
CA GLU A 44 2.81 -3.96 -10.73
C GLU A 44 1.35 -4.39 -10.94
N VAL A 45 0.70 -3.85 -11.98
CA VAL A 45 -0.70 -4.16 -12.28
C VAL A 45 -0.82 -5.60 -12.78
N MET A 46 -1.66 -6.39 -12.11
CA MET A 46 -1.94 -7.79 -12.45
C MET A 46 -3.24 -7.92 -13.25
N ALA A 47 -4.28 -7.17 -12.88
CA ALA A 47 -5.56 -7.21 -13.54
C ALA A 47 -6.38 -5.93 -13.29
N GLU A 48 -7.27 -5.62 -14.24
CA GLU A 48 -8.22 -4.53 -14.12
C GLU A 48 -9.65 -5.00 -14.38
N TYR A 49 -10.58 -4.51 -13.58
CA TYR A 49 -11.98 -4.91 -13.63
C TYR A 49 -12.85 -3.64 -13.72
N PRO A 50 -13.22 -3.19 -14.93
CA PRO A 50 -14.10 -2.03 -15.10
C PRO A 50 -15.53 -2.34 -14.61
N SER A 51 -16.21 -1.34 -14.04
CA SER A 51 -17.63 -1.43 -13.74
C SER A 51 -18.45 -1.50 -15.03
N PRO A 52 -19.70 -2.01 -15.01
CA PRO A 52 -20.49 -2.18 -16.24
C PRO A 52 -20.70 -0.88 -17.04
N GLY A 53 -20.88 0.25 -16.37
CA GLY A 53 -21.00 1.58 -16.95
C GLY A 53 -19.67 2.35 -17.05
N ASN A 54 -18.55 1.69 -16.75
CA ASN A 54 -17.19 2.22 -16.87
C ASN A 54 -16.97 3.56 -16.14
N GLN A 55 -17.61 3.73 -14.97
CA GLN A 55 -17.41 4.90 -14.10
C GLN A 55 -16.31 4.64 -13.07
N HIS A 56 -16.16 3.40 -12.65
CA HIS A 56 -15.12 2.96 -11.73
C HIS A 56 -14.41 1.73 -12.28
N ARG A 57 -13.23 1.45 -11.76
CA ARG A 57 -12.51 0.20 -12.01
C ARG A 57 -11.82 -0.27 -10.74
N VAL A 58 -11.75 -1.58 -10.55
CA VAL A 58 -10.85 -2.15 -9.54
C VAL A 58 -9.57 -2.58 -10.22
N VAL A 59 -8.45 -2.07 -9.74
CA VAL A 59 -7.11 -2.47 -10.16
C VAL A 59 -6.53 -3.39 -9.10
N VAL A 60 -6.19 -4.61 -9.50
CA VAL A 60 -5.47 -5.57 -8.68
C VAL A 60 -4.00 -5.53 -9.07
N PHE A 61 -3.12 -5.39 -8.08
CA PHE A 61 -1.70 -5.21 -8.31
C PHE A 61 -0.87 -5.89 -7.23
N GLN A 62 0.36 -6.24 -7.58
CA GLN A 62 1.38 -6.65 -6.62
C GLN A 62 2.14 -5.41 -6.16
N ARG A 63 2.30 -5.24 -4.85
CA ARG A 63 3.19 -4.22 -4.27
C ARG A 63 4.42 -4.90 -3.68
N ASP A 64 5.59 -4.42 -4.08
CA ASP A 64 6.90 -4.78 -3.54
C ASP A 64 7.59 -3.53 -3.01
N CYS A 65 8.09 -3.56 -1.78
CA CYS A 65 8.88 -2.48 -1.17
C CYS A 65 10.32 -2.92 -0.85
N GLY A 66 10.75 -4.05 -1.38
CA GLY A 66 12.11 -4.58 -1.28
C GLY A 66 12.26 -5.77 -0.32
N ALA A 67 13.50 -6.23 -0.19
CA ALA A 67 13.88 -7.55 0.32
C ALA A 67 13.34 -7.93 1.72
N THR A 68 13.02 -6.96 2.57
CA THR A 68 12.56 -7.21 3.96
C THR A 68 11.04 -7.13 4.14
N THR A 69 10.32 -6.67 3.13
CA THR A 69 8.87 -6.46 3.12
C THR A 69 8.30 -7.27 1.96
N GLY A 70 7.99 -8.54 2.20
CA GLY A 70 7.57 -9.47 1.15
C GLY A 70 6.41 -8.96 0.29
N PHE A 71 6.24 -9.57 -0.89
CA PHE A 71 5.20 -9.20 -1.85
C PHE A 71 3.80 -9.28 -1.26
N SER A 72 2.96 -8.31 -1.64
CA SER A 72 1.56 -8.28 -1.26
C SER A 72 0.67 -8.10 -2.48
N THR A 73 -0.44 -8.84 -2.53
CA THR A 73 -1.51 -8.62 -3.50
C THR A 73 -2.46 -7.60 -2.92
N GLN A 74 -2.67 -6.51 -3.65
CA GLN A 74 -3.50 -5.39 -3.22
C GLN A 74 -4.52 -5.03 -4.29
N ALA A 75 -5.58 -4.35 -3.89
CA ALA A 75 -6.54 -3.78 -4.82
C ALA A 75 -6.88 -2.34 -4.45
N SER A 76 -7.10 -1.53 -5.47
CA SER A 76 -7.64 -0.17 -5.36
C SER A 76 -8.90 -0.04 -6.21
N LEU A 77 -9.92 0.60 -5.65
CA LEU A 77 -11.04 1.15 -6.41
C LEU A 77 -10.65 2.54 -6.87
N LEU A 78 -10.70 2.78 -8.18
CA LEU A 78 -10.34 4.04 -8.84
C LEU A 78 -11.49 4.50 -9.72
N ASP A 79 -11.53 5.80 -10.00
CA ASP A 79 -12.31 6.30 -11.13
C ASP A 79 -11.74 5.77 -12.46
N ALA A 80 -12.56 5.72 -13.50
CA ALA A 80 -12.22 5.03 -14.74
C ALA A 80 -10.95 5.55 -15.43
N ASP A 81 -10.67 6.84 -15.33
CA ASP A 81 -9.52 7.54 -15.92
C ASP A 81 -8.41 7.85 -14.90
N GLU A 82 -8.61 7.54 -13.62
CA GLU A 82 -7.62 7.74 -12.58
C GLU A 82 -6.48 6.72 -12.72
N ALA A 83 -5.23 7.19 -12.80
CA ALA A 83 -4.06 6.33 -12.85
C ALA A 83 -3.78 5.70 -11.48
N LEU A 84 -3.28 4.46 -11.47
CA LEU A 84 -2.78 3.85 -10.25
C LEU A 84 -1.48 4.56 -9.83
N GLY A 85 -1.47 5.18 -8.64
CA GLY A 85 -0.27 5.77 -8.07
C GLY A 85 0.64 4.73 -7.42
N ASN A 86 1.72 5.20 -6.79
CA ASN A 86 2.68 4.33 -6.08
C ASN A 86 2.37 4.20 -4.58
N GLU A 87 1.11 4.29 -4.21
CA GLU A 87 0.61 4.08 -2.85
C GLU A 87 0.11 2.65 -2.61
N GLY A 88 -0.09 2.31 -1.34
CA GLY A 88 -0.76 1.07 -0.96
C GLY A 88 -2.24 1.05 -1.36
N GLY A 89 -2.75 -0.14 -1.62
CA GLY A 89 -4.12 -0.41 -2.05
C GLY A 89 -5.17 0.21 -1.15
N ASN A 90 -6.13 0.87 -1.77
CA ASN A 90 -7.16 1.63 -1.05
C ASN A 90 -8.40 0.78 -0.67
N LEU A 91 -8.49 -0.44 -1.20
CA LEU A 91 -9.63 -1.33 -1.04
C LEU A 91 -9.27 -2.62 -0.29
N PHE A 92 -8.25 -3.35 -0.77
CA PHE A 92 -7.86 -4.66 -0.26
C PHE A 92 -6.34 -4.80 -0.17
N VAL A 93 -5.84 -5.46 0.87
CA VAL A 93 -4.42 -5.78 1.05
C VAL A 93 -4.30 -7.16 1.67
N SER A 94 -3.57 -8.04 1.01
CA SER A 94 -3.23 -9.38 1.51
C SER A 94 -1.82 -9.78 1.13
N ASP A 95 -1.20 -10.65 1.91
CA ASP A 95 -0.04 -11.42 1.43
C ASP A 95 -0.48 -12.78 0.88
N THR A 96 0.39 -13.40 0.08
CA THR A 96 0.15 -14.69 -0.54
C THR A 96 0.38 -15.87 0.42
N ASN A 97 0.62 -15.62 1.71
CA ASN A 97 1.04 -16.62 2.69
C ASN A 97 2.18 -17.51 2.15
N HIS A 98 3.28 -16.88 1.75
CA HIS A 98 4.45 -17.54 1.15
C HIS A 98 4.13 -18.32 -0.14
N GLY A 99 3.26 -17.79 -1.00
CA GLY A 99 2.90 -18.38 -2.28
C GLY A 99 1.73 -19.38 -2.24
N ALA A 100 1.12 -19.62 -1.07
CA ALA A 100 -0.04 -20.49 -0.91
C ALA A 100 -1.37 -19.87 -1.40
N ALA A 101 -1.38 -18.58 -1.75
CA ALA A 101 -2.59 -17.83 -2.14
C ALA A 101 -2.30 -16.87 -3.31
N PRO A 102 -2.22 -17.35 -4.55
CA PRO A 102 -1.62 -16.58 -5.65
C PRO A 102 -2.55 -15.55 -6.31
N ALA A 103 -3.88 -15.58 -6.06
CA ALA A 103 -4.79 -14.80 -6.89
C ALA A 103 -5.92 -14.08 -6.14
N VAL A 104 -6.35 -12.98 -6.75
CA VAL A 104 -7.55 -12.21 -6.43
C VAL A 104 -8.35 -11.98 -7.71
N SER A 105 -9.68 -12.10 -7.65
CA SER A 105 -10.56 -11.70 -8.75
C SER A 105 -11.68 -10.80 -8.27
N VAL A 106 -12.24 -10.02 -9.19
CA VAL A 106 -13.35 -9.12 -8.91
C VAL A 106 -14.49 -9.38 -9.88
N VAL A 107 -15.70 -9.46 -9.34
CA VAL A 107 -16.93 -9.54 -10.13
C VAL A 107 -17.83 -8.38 -9.72
N TRP A 108 -18.17 -7.53 -10.69
CA TRP A 108 -19.16 -6.48 -10.48
C TRP A 108 -20.58 -7.07 -10.50
N MET A 109 -21.35 -6.76 -9.47
CA MET A 109 -22.76 -7.13 -9.32
C MET A 109 -23.71 -6.01 -9.81
N GLY A 110 -23.14 -4.89 -10.24
CA GLY A 110 -23.81 -3.69 -10.75
C GLY A 110 -22.87 -2.48 -10.65
N GLU A 111 -23.34 -1.28 -10.98
CA GLU A 111 -22.50 -0.06 -10.99
C GLU A 111 -21.84 0.28 -9.64
N ARG A 112 -22.47 -0.15 -8.53
CA ARG A 112 -22.07 0.24 -7.16
C ARG A 112 -21.98 -0.95 -6.22
N ALA A 113 -21.75 -2.14 -6.75
CA ALA A 113 -21.58 -3.34 -5.95
C ALA A 113 -20.64 -4.32 -6.65
N LEU A 114 -19.69 -4.88 -5.90
CA LEU A 114 -18.80 -5.92 -6.38
C LEU A 114 -18.50 -6.96 -5.30
N VAL A 115 -18.04 -8.12 -5.75
CA VAL A 115 -17.50 -9.19 -4.93
C VAL A 115 -16.02 -9.35 -5.29
N LEU A 116 -15.15 -9.25 -4.28
CA LEU A 116 -13.72 -9.56 -4.41
C LEU A 116 -13.49 -10.95 -3.82
N ARG A 117 -13.01 -11.87 -4.66
CA ARG A 117 -12.71 -13.25 -4.27
C ARG A 117 -11.21 -13.43 -4.11
N HIS A 118 -10.80 -14.08 -3.04
CA HIS A 118 -9.40 -14.38 -2.75
C HIS A 118 -9.25 -15.80 -2.20
N HIS A 119 -8.03 -16.33 -2.25
CA HIS A 119 -7.78 -17.64 -1.69
C HIS A 119 -7.91 -17.62 -0.15
N ALA A 120 -8.46 -18.68 0.44
CA ALA A 120 -8.72 -18.75 1.89
C ALA A 120 -7.45 -18.78 2.75
N ALA A 121 -6.30 -19.19 2.19
CA ALA A 121 -5.02 -19.16 2.89
C ALA A 121 -4.34 -17.77 2.87
N ALA A 122 -4.89 -16.79 2.13
CA ALA A 122 -4.35 -15.43 2.09
C ALA A 122 -4.51 -14.77 3.45
N ARG A 123 -3.45 -14.11 3.94
CA ARG A 123 -3.57 -13.29 5.15
C ARG A 123 -4.03 -11.90 4.74
N VAL A 124 -5.26 -11.54 5.11
CA VAL A 124 -5.86 -10.24 4.81
C VAL A 124 -5.50 -9.22 5.88
N PHE A 125 -4.94 -8.09 5.45
CA PHE A 125 -4.61 -6.94 6.31
C PHE A 125 -5.59 -5.77 6.13
N LYS A 126 -6.24 -5.67 4.97
CA LYS A 126 -7.24 -4.64 4.68
C LYS A 126 -8.37 -5.22 3.83
N SER A 127 -9.61 -4.90 4.22
CA SER A 127 -10.84 -5.22 3.48
C SER A 127 -11.89 -4.14 3.73
N VAL A 128 -11.95 -3.12 2.87
CA VAL A 128 -12.89 -2.00 3.03
C VAL A 128 -14.27 -2.39 2.48
N PRO A 129 -15.36 -2.35 3.28
CA PRO A 129 -16.68 -2.83 2.86
C PRO A 129 -17.46 -1.85 1.97
N LYS A 130 -17.07 -0.57 1.98
CA LYS A 130 -17.68 0.47 1.15
C LYS A 130 -16.68 1.59 0.88
N ARG A 131 -16.57 2.03 -0.37
CA ARG A 131 -15.71 3.13 -0.78
C ARG A 131 -16.32 3.83 -1.99
N ASP A 132 -16.27 5.17 -2.03
CA ASP A 132 -16.71 5.99 -3.17
C ASP A 132 -18.13 5.63 -3.69
N GLY A 133 -19.02 5.26 -2.75
CA GLY A 133 -20.40 4.84 -3.06
C GLY A 133 -20.56 3.39 -3.53
N VAL A 134 -19.47 2.66 -3.80
CA VAL A 134 -19.45 1.24 -4.17
C VAL A 134 -19.44 0.37 -2.91
N ARG A 135 -20.29 -0.65 -2.87
CA ARG A 135 -20.29 -1.69 -1.82
C ARG A 135 -19.41 -2.87 -2.23
N ILE A 136 -18.64 -3.38 -1.29
CA ILE A 136 -17.69 -4.46 -1.54
C ILE A 136 -17.98 -5.61 -0.58
N SER A 137 -18.17 -6.80 -1.15
CA SER A 137 -18.22 -8.06 -0.41
C SER A 137 -16.96 -8.86 -0.68
N TYR A 138 -16.50 -9.61 0.31
CA TYR A 138 -15.28 -10.42 0.22
C TYR A 138 -15.63 -11.89 0.38
N GLU A 139 -15.09 -12.72 -0.50
CA GLU A 139 -15.25 -14.17 -0.45
C GLU A 139 -13.90 -14.86 -0.40
N ALA A 140 -13.67 -15.64 0.66
CA ALA A 140 -12.51 -16.48 0.82
C ALA A 140 -12.84 -17.89 0.35
N ASP A 141 -12.09 -18.43 -0.61
CA ASP A 141 -12.32 -19.76 -1.19
C ASP A 141 -11.00 -20.54 -1.27
N ALA A 142 -10.97 -21.74 -0.67
CA ALA A 142 -9.80 -22.61 -0.67
C ALA A 142 -9.55 -23.29 -2.03
N GLY A 143 -10.53 -23.28 -2.94
CA GLY A 143 -10.39 -23.79 -4.31
C GLY A 143 -10.02 -22.71 -5.34
N PHE A 144 -9.87 -21.45 -4.90
CA PHE A 144 -9.62 -20.34 -5.82
C PHE A 144 -8.16 -20.26 -6.25
N SER A 145 -7.89 -20.68 -7.49
CA SER A 145 -6.57 -20.61 -8.13
C SER A 145 -6.38 -19.39 -9.05
N GLY A 146 -7.34 -18.46 -9.08
CA GLY A 146 -7.30 -17.25 -9.92
C GLY A 146 -8.18 -17.30 -11.17
N PRO A 147 -8.27 -16.19 -11.93
CA PRO A 147 -8.83 -16.22 -13.27
C PRO A 147 -7.93 -17.13 -14.11
N GLY A 148 -8.48 -18.25 -14.61
CA GLY A 148 -7.70 -19.33 -15.22
C GLY A 148 -6.56 -18.85 -16.10
N GLU A 149 -5.35 -19.29 -15.78
CA GLU A 149 -4.12 -19.00 -16.50
C GLU A 149 -4.32 -19.24 -18.01
N ALA A 150 -4.19 -18.18 -18.82
CA ALA A 150 -4.10 -18.37 -20.26
C ALA A 150 -2.86 -19.22 -20.54
N PRO A 151 -2.94 -20.27 -21.38
CA PRO A 151 -1.83 -21.19 -21.56
C PRO A 151 -0.60 -20.43 -22.05
N GLU A 152 0.47 -20.51 -21.27
CA GLU A 152 1.80 -20.01 -21.60
C GLU A 152 2.19 -20.50 -23.00
N ARG A 153 2.22 -19.59 -23.97
CA ARG A 153 2.85 -19.86 -25.26
C ARG A 153 4.36 -19.90 -25.03
N ARG A 154 4.88 -21.08 -24.72
CA ARG A 154 6.31 -21.38 -24.83
C ARG A 154 6.76 -21.19 -26.29
N PRO A 155 7.94 -20.58 -26.53
CA PRO A 155 8.52 -20.45 -27.86
C PRO A 155 8.88 -21.80 -28.47
#